data_AF-A0A0U2W0S0-F1
#
_entry.id   AF-A0A0U2W0S0-F1
#
_cell.length_a   1.000
_cell.length_b   1.000
_cell.length_c   1.000
_cell.angle_alpha   90.00
_cell.angle_beta   90.00
_cell.angle_gamma   90.00
#
_symmetry.space_group_name_H-M   'P 1'
#
loop_
_entity.id
_entity.type
_entity.pdbx_description
1 polymer ?
#
loop_
_entity_poly.entity_id
_entity_poly.type
_entity_poly.pdbx_seq_one_letter_code
_entity_poly.pdbx_strand_id
1 'polypeptide(L)'
;MPKFYTYIQNNSGGSFIVNDDVCEYVIIEADNYEHANWLAEKKYGIYFDECNQGLDCSYCGDRWNKQWNNNYATDVPMIYGKPLSEVEKSYYRKNCIVYYLDGRKELIDLK
;
A
#
# COMPACT_ATOMS: atom_id res chain seq x y z
N MET A 1 -0.28 16.98 -11.52
CA MET A 1 0.22 17.12 -10.14
C MET A 1 0.22 15.72 -9.55
N PRO A 2 1.30 15.33 -8.84
CA PRO A 2 1.36 14.04 -8.16
C PRO A 2 0.18 13.84 -7.19
N LYS A 3 -0.17 12.59 -6.97
CA LYS A 3 -1.23 12.15 -6.05
C LYS A 3 -0.72 10.97 -5.23
N PHE A 4 -1.41 10.68 -4.14
CA PHE A 4 -1.14 9.54 -3.27
C PHE A 4 -2.02 8.35 -3.64
N TYR A 5 -1.39 7.18 -3.76
CA TYR A 5 -1.99 5.90 -4.11
C TYR A 5 -1.81 4.92 -2.95
N THR A 6 -2.93 4.46 -2.38
CA THR A 6 -2.92 3.61 -1.19
C THR A 6 -3.04 2.15 -1.55
N TYR A 7 -2.03 1.37 -1.18
CA TYR A 7 -1.98 -0.08 -1.28
C TYR A 7 -2.26 -0.66 0.11
N ILE A 8 -3.24 -1.56 0.16
CA ILE A 8 -3.70 -2.18 1.40
C ILE A 8 -3.34 -3.65 1.36
N GLN A 9 -2.57 -4.10 2.35
CA GLN A 9 -2.17 -5.49 2.40
C GLN A 9 -3.36 -6.35 2.82
N ASN A 10 -3.72 -7.37 2.05
CA ASN A 10 -4.64 -8.41 2.48
C ASN A 10 -3.94 -9.36 3.45
N ASN A 11 -4.68 -9.87 4.44
CA ASN A 11 -4.19 -10.83 5.43
C ASN A 11 -4.12 -12.26 4.85
N SER A 12 -3.59 -12.40 3.63
CA SER A 12 -3.50 -13.68 2.93
C SER A 12 -2.58 -14.62 3.71
N GLY A 13 -3.07 -15.83 4.04
CA GLY A 13 -2.37 -16.76 4.93
C GLY A 13 -2.41 -16.41 6.42
N GLY A 14 -3.25 -15.45 6.85
CA GLY A 14 -3.45 -15.12 8.27
C GLY A 14 -2.33 -14.29 8.90
N SER A 15 -1.41 -13.76 8.10
CA SER A 15 -0.41 -12.78 8.55
C SER A 15 -0.18 -11.66 7.54
N PHE A 16 0.30 -10.52 8.04
CA PHE A 16 0.87 -9.45 7.23
C PHE A 16 2.40 -9.63 7.12
N ILE A 17 2.94 -9.32 5.95
CA ILE A 17 4.36 -9.09 5.74
C ILE A 17 4.66 -7.68 6.26
N VAL A 18 5.55 -7.60 7.24
CA VAL A 18 6.05 -6.34 7.79
C VAL A 18 7.57 -6.41 7.77
N ASN A 19 8.18 -5.49 7.04
CA ASN A 19 9.63 -5.32 6.96
C ASN A 19 9.94 -3.83 6.74
N ASP A 20 11.17 -3.51 6.35
CA ASP A 20 11.56 -2.12 6.14
C ASP A 20 10.71 -1.44 5.06
N ASP A 21 10.27 -2.14 4.02
CA ASP A 21 9.64 -1.55 2.84
C ASP A 21 8.11 -1.70 2.77
N VAL A 22 7.55 -2.71 3.42
CA VAL A 22 6.10 -2.92 3.44
C VAL A 22 5.58 -3.18 4.85
N CYS A 23 4.35 -2.78 5.07
CA CYS A 23 3.57 -3.09 6.27
C CYS A 23 2.10 -3.23 5.90
N GLU A 24 1.17 -3.05 6.85
CA GLU A 24 -0.26 -3.25 6.60
C GLU A 24 -0.84 -2.27 5.56
N TYR A 25 -0.25 -1.08 5.46
CA TYR A 25 -0.60 -0.05 4.49
C TYR A 25 0.66 0.58 3.89
N VAL A 26 0.69 0.72 2.57
CA VAL A 26 1.74 1.46 1.87
C VAL A 26 1.09 2.52 1.00
N ILE A 27 1.54 3.77 1.12
CA ILE A 27 1.04 4.89 0.32
C ILE A 27 2.19 5.42 -0.52
N ILE A 28 1.97 5.56 -1.82
CA ILE A 28 3.00 6.00 -2.77
C ILE A 28 2.53 7.29 -3.44
N GLU A 29 3.32 8.34 -3.35
CA GLU A 29 3.17 9.52 -4.20
C GLU A 29 3.66 9.21 -5.61
N ALA A 30 2.83 9.48 -6.63
CA ALA A 30 3.15 9.23 -8.03
C ALA A 30 2.37 10.16 -8.98
N ASP A 31 2.81 10.24 -10.24
CA ASP A 31 2.18 11.08 -11.26
C ASP A 31 0.83 10.54 -11.75
N ASN A 32 0.71 9.21 -11.78
CA ASN A 32 -0.50 8.49 -12.19
C ASN A 32 -0.46 7.05 -11.62
N TYR A 33 -1.55 6.31 -11.78
CA TYR A 33 -1.69 4.95 -11.26
C TYR A 33 -0.69 3.95 -11.87
N GLU A 34 -0.29 4.12 -13.13
CA GLU A 34 0.72 3.27 -13.79
C GLU A 34 2.10 3.50 -13.18
N HIS A 35 2.47 4.76 -12.94
CA HIS A 35 3.69 5.14 -12.25
C HIS A 35 3.69 4.61 -10.80
N ALA A 36 2.57 4.71 -10.09
CA ALA A 36 2.43 4.17 -8.74
C ALA A 36 2.67 2.65 -8.72
N ASN A 37 2.02 1.90 -9.61
CA ASN A 37 2.19 0.45 -9.69
C ASN A 37 3.63 0.07 -10.07
N TRP A 38 4.24 0.81 -11.00
CA TRP A 38 5.64 0.58 -11.37
C TRP A 38 6.59 0.82 -10.19
N LEU A 39 6.40 1.89 -9.41
CA LEU A 39 7.18 2.15 -8.20
C LEU A 39 6.97 1.05 -7.15
N ALA A 40 5.71 0.64 -6.93
CA ALA A 40 5.34 -0.42 -6.00
C ALA A 40 6.12 -1.71 -6.29
N GLU A 41 6.11 -2.18 -7.55
CA GLU A 41 6.79 -3.41 -7.96
C GLU A 41 8.31 -3.31 -8.04
N LYS A 42 8.83 -2.19 -8.56
CA LYS A 42 10.26 -2.09 -8.86
C LYS A 42 11.10 -1.57 -7.71
N LYS A 43 10.50 -0.91 -6.71
CA LYS A 43 11.25 -0.25 -5.65
C LYS A 43 10.83 -0.61 -4.24
N TYR A 44 9.55 -0.90 -4.00
CA TYR A 44 9.00 -0.89 -2.63
C TYR A 44 8.45 -2.23 -2.17
N GLY A 45 8.83 -3.34 -2.82
CA GLY A 45 8.54 -4.69 -2.35
C GLY A 45 7.07 -5.11 -2.41
N ILE A 46 6.23 -4.34 -3.12
CA ILE A 46 4.86 -4.75 -3.46
C ILE A 46 4.92 -5.59 -4.73
N TYR A 47 4.05 -6.58 -4.84
CA TYR A 47 3.95 -7.45 -6.00
C TYR A 47 2.47 -7.65 -6.33
N PHE A 48 2.14 -8.00 -7.58
CA PHE A 48 0.75 -8.21 -8.00
C PHE A 48 0.56 -9.59 -8.64
N ASP A 49 -0.69 -10.07 -8.61
CA ASP A 49 -1.14 -11.27 -9.33
C ASP A 49 -0.43 -12.58 -8.90
N GLU A 50 -0.05 -12.70 -7.61
CA GLU A 50 0.74 -13.83 -7.09
C GLU A 50 -0.07 -15.09 -6.71
N CYS A 51 -1.39 -15.00 -6.57
CA CYS A 51 -2.26 -16.19 -6.47
C CYS A 51 -2.18 -17.05 -7.74
N ASN A 52 -2.06 -16.42 -8.90
CA ASN A 52 -1.83 -17.12 -10.17
C ASN A 52 -0.41 -17.70 -10.29
N GLN A 53 0.55 -17.19 -9.50
CA GLN A 53 1.94 -17.65 -9.47
C GLN A 53 2.22 -18.65 -8.34
N GLY A 54 1.22 -18.94 -7.49
CA GLY A 54 1.31 -19.92 -6.40
C GLY A 54 2.04 -19.41 -5.15
N LEU A 55 2.30 -18.10 -5.05
CA LEU A 55 3.01 -17.47 -3.93
C LEU A 55 2.05 -16.95 -2.85
N ASP A 56 0.85 -16.50 -3.24
CA ASP A 56 -0.22 -16.19 -2.31
C ASP A 56 -1.20 -17.37 -2.17
N CYS A 57 -1.89 -17.44 -1.03
CA CYS A 57 -2.88 -18.48 -0.75
C CYS A 57 -4.01 -18.42 -1.80
N SER A 58 -4.10 -19.43 -2.67
CA SER A 58 -5.06 -19.52 -3.77
C SER A 58 -6.53 -19.42 -3.33
N TYR A 59 -6.83 -19.74 -2.06
CA TYR A 59 -8.16 -19.60 -1.46
C TYR A 59 -8.39 -18.24 -0.79
N CYS A 60 -7.32 -17.52 -0.47
CA CYS A 60 -7.36 -16.29 0.31
C CYS A 60 -7.25 -15.03 -0.57
N GLY A 61 -6.73 -15.18 -1.79
CA GLY A 61 -6.54 -14.08 -2.74
C GLY A 61 -5.18 -13.39 -2.60
N ASP A 62 -4.91 -12.47 -3.54
CA ASP A 62 -3.66 -11.73 -3.62
C ASP A 62 -3.45 -10.83 -2.40
N ARG A 63 -2.20 -10.75 -1.94
CA ARG A 63 -1.77 -9.89 -0.84
C ARG A 63 -1.92 -8.41 -1.18
N TRP A 64 -1.66 -8.05 -2.42
CA TRP A 64 -1.77 -6.67 -2.90
C TRP A 64 -2.60 -6.61 -4.17
N ASN A 65 -3.32 -5.51 -4.33
CA ASN A 65 -4.06 -5.22 -5.55
C ASN A 65 -3.46 -4.00 -6.23
N LYS A 66 -3.31 -4.07 -7.55
CA LYS A 66 -2.87 -2.93 -8.34
C LYS A 66 -3.92 -1.83 -8.38
N GLN A 67 -3.46 -0.61 -8.59
CA GLN A 67 -4.34 0.49 -8.95
C GLN A 67 -4.79 0.31 -10.40
N TRP A 68 -6.05 0.59 -10.69
CA TRP A 68 -6.63 0.41 -12.04
C TRP A 68 -6.89 1.72 -12.78
N ASN A 69 -6.91 2.83 -12.05
CA ASN A 69 -7.13 4.17 -12.56
C ASN A 69 -6.79 5.20 -11.47
N ASN A 70 -6.94 6.49 -11.79
CA ASN A 70 -6.67 7.59 -10.88
C ASN A 70 -7.85 7.97 -9.96
N ASN A 71 -9.00 7.28 -10.02
CA ASN A 71 -10.23 7.72 -9.34
C ASN A 71 -10.15 7.63 -7.81
N TYR A 72 -9.26 6.78 -7.30
CA TYR A 72 -9.01 6.61 -5.86
C TYR A 72 -7.72 7.32 -5.39
N ALA A 73 -7.04 8.02 -6.30
CA ALA A 73 -5.87 8.80 -5.95
C ALA A 73 -6.28 10.06 -5.19
N THR A 74 -5.48 10.45 -4.19
CA THR A 74 -5.84 11.52 -3.25
C THR A 74 -4.76 12.59 -3.21
N ASP A 75 -5.13 13.83 -2.84
CA ASP A 75 -4.18 14.95 -2.71
C ASP A 75 -3.29 14.86 -1.47
N VAL A 76 -3.71 14.06 -0.49
CA VAL A 76 -2.98 13.82 0.76
C VAL A 76 -3.00 12.32 1.07
N PRO A 77 -2.05 11.78 1.85
CA PRO A 77 -2.07 10.38 2.23
C PRO A 77 -3.36 10.01 2.99
N MET A 78 -4.10 9.03 2.47
CA MET A 78 -5.38 8.59 3.05
C MET A 78 -5.48 7.07 3.14
N ILE A 79 -6.19 6.59 4.17
CA ILE A 79 -6.62 5.19 4.31
C ILE A 79 -8.14 5.20 4.47
N TYR A 80 -8.85 4.45 3.62
CA TYR A 80 -10.32 4.37 3.62
C TYR A 80 -11.02 5.74 3.64
N GLY A 81 -10.48 6.72 2.90
CA GLY A 81 -11.04 8.08 2.79
C GLY A 81 -10.76 9.00 3.98
N LYS A 82 -9.96 8.56 4.96
CA LYS A 82 -9.53 9.38 6.09
C LYS A 82 -8.06 9.80 5.93
N PRO A 83 -7.69 11.06 6.19
CA PRO A 83 -6.30 11.47 6.31
C PRO A 83 -5.57 10.63 7.36
N LEU A 84 -4.28 10.34 7.17
CA LEU A 84 -3.50 9.51 8.12
C LEU A 84 -3.60 9.98 9.59
N SER A 85 -3.72 11.28 9.84
CA SER A 85 -3.88 11.87 11.18
C SER A 85 -5.17 11.44 11.91
N GLU A 86 -6.15 10.92 11.18
CA GLU A 86 -7.46 10.50 11.68
C GLU A 86 -7.63 8.97 11.68
N VAL A 87 -6.62 8.22 11.22
CA VAL A 87 -6.67 6.76 11.15
C VAL A 87 -6.18 6.20 12.48
N GLU A 88 -7.07 5.51 13.18
CA GLU A 88 -6.77 4.79 14.42
C GLU A 88 -6.21 3.41 14.11
N LYS A 89 -5.24 2.95 14.92
CA LYS A 89 -4.77 1.57 14.83
C LYS A 89 -5.88 0.60 15.25
N SER A 90 -5.83 -0.59 14.68
CA SER A 90 -6.60 -1.74 15.14
C SER A 90 -5.67 -2.77 15.77
N TYR A 91 -6.24 -3.82 16.34
CA TYR A 91 -5.46 -4.95 16.84
C TYR A 91 -4.54 -5.55 15.76
N TYR A 92 -5.01 -5.57 14.51
CA TYR A 92 -4.34 -6.22 13.38
C TYR A 92 -3.53 -5.27 12.50
N ARG A 93 -3.89 -3.98 12.44
CA ARG A 93 -3.24 -3.00 11.56
C ARG A 93 -2.82 -1.79 12.35
N LYS A 94 -1.51 -1.57 12.41
CA LYS A 94 -0.89 -0.59 13.30
C LYS A 94 -0.03 0.41 12.56
N ASN A 95 0.56 0.03 11.42
CA ASN A 95 1.53 0.87 10.73
C ASN A 95 1.11 1.25 9.31
N CYS A 96 1.65 2.36 8.83
CA CYS A 96 1.63 2.75 7.43
C CYS A 96 3.02 3.25 7.01
N ILE A 97 3.48 2.87 5.82
CA ILE A 97 4.65 3.47 5.18
C ILE A 97 4.20 4.42 4.08
N VAL A 98 4.75 5.62 4.04
CA VAL A 98 4.52 6.60 2.98
C VAL A 98 5.81 6.84 2.20
N TYR A 99 5.76 6.67 0.88
CA TYR A 99 6.83 6.98 -0.05
C TYR A 99 6.49 8.24 -0.85
N TYR A 100 7.42 9.19 -0.88
CA TYR A 100 7.29 10.45 -1.60
C TYR A 100 8.12 10.45 -2.89
N LEU A 101 7.72 11.23 -3.89
CA LEU A 101 8.45 11.32 -5.17
C LEU A 101 9.84 11.96 -5.01
N ASP A 102 10.01 12.78 -3.97
CA ASP A 102 11.29 13.39 -3.62
C ASP A 102 12.29 12.41 -2.95
N GLY A 103 11.87 11.15 -2.75
CA GLY A 103 12.68 10.10 -2.15
C GLY A 103 12.55 9.98 -0.63
N ARG A 104 11.73 10.82 0.03
CA ARG A 104 11.42 10.63 1.45
C ARG A 104 10.60 9.36 1.67
N LYS A 105 10.80 8.76 2.84
CA LYS A 105 10.08 7.58 3.33
C LYS A 105 9.73 7.83 4.80
N GLU A 106 8.47 7.64 5.15
CA GLU A 106 7.98 7.83 6.52
C GLU A 106 7.27 6.57 7.02
N LEU A 107 7.68 6.07 8.18
CA LEU A 107 6.95 5.02 8.91
C LEU A 107 6.05 5.71 9.94
N ILE A 108 4.75 5.46 9.85
CA ILE A 108 3.72 6.06 10.70
C ILE A 108 3.12 4.97 11.58
N ASP A 109 3.23 5.12 12.91
CA ASP A 109 2.39 4.38 13.86
C ASP A 109 1.02 5.06 13.91
N LEU A 110 -0.02 4.31 13.57
CA LEU A 110 -1.39 4.80 13.55
C LEU A 110 -1.87 5.10 14.96
N LYS A 111 -2.79 6.07 15.08
CA LYS A 111 -3.22 6.64 16.35
C LYS A 111 -3.76 5.58 17.31
#